data_AF-A0A497KTZ3-F1
#
_entry.id   AF-A0A497KTZ3-F1
#
_cell.length_a   1.000
_cell.length_b   1.000
_cell.length_c   1.000
_cell.angle_alpha   90.00
_cell.angle_beta   90.00
_cell.angle_gamma   90.00
#
_symmetry.space_group_name_H-M   'P 1'
#
loop_
_entity.id
_entity.type
_entity.pdbx_description
1 polymer ?
#
loop_
_entity_poly.entity_id
_entity_poly.type
_entity_poly.pdbx_seq_one_letter_code
_entity_poly.pdbx_strand_id
1 'polypeptide(L)'
;MPEKIIQRARNFPPNLYFVTPFETKKKFGITRGSTLKCIFQRVLDSEGRVIQRIDQEVTCKVEKRDGRFYVPPDLIQKQNLTGTEYYEIILEKLIKPNGEEVEIYPGEIVEKEIKVAPKE
;
A
#
# COMPACT_ATOMS: atom_id res chain seq x y z
N MET A 1 -15.87 0.38 -0.87
CA MET A 1 -14.93 -0.33 -1.76
C MET A 1 -13.52 0.01 -1.33
N PRO A 2 -12.61 -0.98 -1.21
CA PRO A 2 -11.20 -0.71 -0.92
C PRO A 2 -10.61 0.22 -1.97
N GLU A 3 -9.75 1.16 -1.55
CA GLU A 3 -9.07 2.04 -2.48
C GLU A 3 -7.94 1.25 -3.17
N LYS A 4 -8.34 0.53 -4.22
CA LYS A 4 -7.47 -0.29 -5.05
C LYS A 4 -6.78 0.58 -6.08
N ILE A 5 -5.45 0.49 -6.13
CA ILE A 5 -4.60 1.19 -7.07
C ILE A 5 -3.96 0.16 -7.98
N ILE A 6 -4.09 0.34 -9.30
CA ILE A 6 -3.28 -0.39 -10.29
C ILE A 6 -2.43 0.65 -11.01
N GLN A 7 -1.13 0.64 -10.76
CA GLN A 7 -0.21 1.62 -11.33
C GLN A 7 1.13 1.00 -11.67
N ARG A 8 1.77 1.52 -12.73
CA ARG A 8 3.18 1.24 -13.00
C ARG A 8 4.04 1.87 -11.90
N ALA A 9 4.99 1.10 -11.39
CA ALA A 9 5.98 1.65 -10.46
C ALA A 9 6.73 2.82 -11.11
N ARG A 10 7.06 3.83 -10.29
CA ARG A 10 7.91 4.95 -10.73
C ARG A 10 9.30 4.76 -10.14
N ASN A 11 10.30 5.28 -10.86
CA ASN A 11 11.72 5.19 -10.52
C ASN A 11 12.29 3.75 -10.64
N PHE A 12 13.55 3.58 -10.24
CA PHE A 12 14.25 2.30 -10.22
C PHE A 12 14.48 1.80 -8.79
N PRO A 13 14.62 0.48 -8.59
CA PRO A 13 15.07 -0.09 -7.32
C PRO A 13 16.35 0.59 -6.81
N PRO A 14 16.51 0.78 -5.48
CA PRO A 14 15.59 0.43 -4.41
C PRO A 14 14.56 1.52 -4.08
N ASN A 15 14.36 2.50 -4.98
CA ASN A 15 13.59 3.72 -4.69
C ASN A 15 12.24 3.75 -5.44
N LEU A 16 11.59 2.60 -5.56
CA LEU A 16 10.28 2.50 -6.20
C LEU A 16 9.23 3.28 -5.41
N TYR A 17 8.40 4.03 -6.12
CA TYR A 17 7.30 4.77 -5.51
C TYR A 17 6.06 4.77 -6.37
N PHE A 18 4.95 5.05 -5.70
CA PHE A 18 3.62 5.16 -6.30
C PHE A 18 2.97 6.48 -5.89
N VAL A 19 1.92 6.85 -6.60
CA VAL A 19 1.19 8.09 -6.35
C VAL A 19 -0.22 7.74 -5.93
N THR A 20 -0.62 8.16 -4.73
CA THR A 20 -2.02 8.08 -4.32
C THR A 20 -2.89 8.91 -5.27
N PRO A 21 -4.03 8.41 -5.76
CA PRO A 21 -4.94 9.19 -6.59
C PRO A 21 -5.31 10.52 -5.92
N PHE A 22 -5.59 11.54 -6.75
CA PHE A 22 -5.83 12.89 -6.26
C PHE A 22 -7.00 12.96 -5.28
N GLU A 23 -8.09 12.25 -5.57
CA GLU A 23 -9.28 12.18 -4.73
C GLU A 23 -8.98 11.51 -3.38
N THR A 24 -8.29 10.37 -3.38
CA THR A 24 -7.82 9.68 -2.16
C THR A 24 -6.99 10.61 -1.30
N LYS A 25 -5.99 11.27 -1.92
CA LYS A 25 -5.08 12.18 -1.23
C LYS A 25 -5.84 13.31 -0.55
N LYS A 26 -6.81 13.91 -1.25
CA LYS A 26 -7.65 15.00 -0.73
C LYS A 26 -8.59 14.53 0.37
N LYS A 27 -9.24 13.37 0.17
CA LYS A 27 -10.22 12.80 1.10
C LYS A 27 -9.60 12.42 2.43
N PHE A 28 -8.45 11.76 2.42
CA PHE A 28 -7.79 11.26 3.63
C PHE A 28 -6.69 12.20 4.16
N GLY A 29 -6.38 13.28 3.45
CA GLY A 29 -5.36 14.24 3.86
C GLY A 29 -3.95 13.65 3.83
N ILE A 30 -3.61 12.89 2.78
CA ILE A 30 -2.31 12.22 2.66
C ILE A 30 -1.24 13.26 2.30
N THR A 31 -0.39 13.59 3.28
CA THR A 31 0.66 14.59 3.17
C THR A 31 2.04 14.01 3.43
N ARG A 32 3.08 14.75 3.06
CA ARG A 32 4.46 14.44 3.43
C ARG A 32 4.61 14.22 4.94
N GLY A 33 5.38 13.20 5.31
CA GLY A 33 5.57 12.75 6.69
C GLY A 33 4.56 11.69 7.11
N SER A 34 3.50 11.47 6.34
CA SER A 34 2.55 10.38 6.61
C SER A 34 3.16 9.02 6.30
N THR A 35 2.58 7.99 6.90
CA THR A 35 2.87 6.59 6.63
C THR A 35 1.59 5.88 6.18
N LEU A 36 1.67 5.08 5.13
CA LEU A 36 0.55 4.29 4.59
C LEU A 36 0.81 2.82 4.86
N LYS A 37 -0.17 2.12 5.45
CA LYS A 37 -0.21 0.66 5.43
C LYS A 37 -0.93 0.22 4.16
N CYS A 38 -0.25 -0.60 3.38
CA CYS A 38 -0.70 -1.05 2.08
C CYS A 38 -0.55 -2.56 1.95
N ILE A 39 -1.42 -3.20 1.18
CA ILE A 39 -1.22 -4.57 0.71
C ILE A 39 -0.75 -4.52 -0.74
N PHE A 40 0.43 -5.06 -1.01
CA PHE A 40 0.87 -5.37 -2.36
C PHE A 40 0.31 -6.74 -2.72
N GLN A 41 -0.71 -6.80 -3.59
CA GLN A 41 -1.34 -8.07 -3.97
C GLN A 41 -0.65 -8.72 -5.16
N ARG A 42 -0.48 -7.99 -6.28
CA ARG A 42 -0.06 -8.57 -7.56
C ARG A 42 0.89 -7.67 -8.32
N VAL A 43 1.75 -8.29 -9.11
CA VAL A 43 2.53 -7.66 -10.17
C VAL A 43 1.93 -8.07 -11.51
N LEU A 44 1.69 -7.09 -12.37
CA LEU A 44 1.04 -7.24 -13.67
C LEU A 44 1.98 -6.76 -14.79
N ASP A 45 1.91 -7.40 -15.95
CA ASP A 45 2.56 -6.90 -17.16
C ASP A 45 1.81 -5.71 -17.78
N SER A 46 2.30 -5.21 -18.92
CA SER A 46 1.65 -4.11 -19.66
C SER A 46 0.30 -4.49 -20.27
N GLU A 47 -0.02 -5.77 -20.39
CA GLU A 47 -1.31 -6.28 -20.88
C GLU A 47 -2.28 -6.57 -19.72
N GLY A 48 -1.85 -6.40 -18.46
CA GLY A 48 -2.64 -6.67 -17.27
C GLY A 48 -2.63 -8.13 -16.81
N ARG A 49 -1.76 -8.98 -17.37
CA ARG A 49 -1.62 -10.38 -16.93
C ARG A 49 -0.81 -10.44 -15.65
N VAL A 50 -1.18 -11.33 -14.75
CA VAL A 50 -0.48 -11.52 -13.46
C VAL A 50 0.85 -12.23 -13.72
N ILE A 51 1.95 -11.56 -13.42
CA ILE A 51 3.30 -12.14 -13.48
C ILE A 51 3.65 -12.78 -12.12
N GLN A 52 3.27 -12.13 -11.02
CA GLN A 52 3.61 -12.56 -9.66
C GLN A 52 2.52 -12.16 -8.68
N ARG A 53 2.27 -13.01 -7.68
CA ARG A 53 1.49 -12.67 -6.50
C ARG A 53 2.42 -12.36 -5.33
N ILE A 54 2.14 -11.28 -4.62
CA ILE A 54 2.92 -10.82 -3.47
C ILE A 54 2.14 -11.07 -2.18
N ASP A 55 0.86 -10.67 -2.15
CA ASP A 55 -0.06 -10.80 -1.02
C ASP A 55 0.57 -10.44 0.34
N GLN A 56 1.28 -9.30 0.38
CA GLN A 56 2.05 -8.86 1.55
C GLN A 56 1.64 -7.46 2.02
N GLU A 57 1.43 -7.33 3.33
CA GLU A 57 1.27 -6.04 4.02
C GLU A 57 2.62 -5.33 4.17
N VAL A 58 2.61 -4.03 3.92
CA VAL A 58 3.80 -3.22 3.79
C VAL A 58 3.52 -1.82 4.34
N THR A 59 4.48 -1.29 5.08
CA THR A 59 4.44 0.08 5.58
C THR A 59 5.22 0.99 4.65
N CYS A 60 4.52 1.84 3.89
CA CYS A 60 5.10 2.76 2.93
C CYS A 60 5.17 4.19 3.48
N LYS A 61 6.31 4.87 3.32
CA LYS A 61 6.48 6.26 3.79
C LYS A 61 6.17 7.27 2.69
N VAL A 62 5.52 8.37 3.05
CA VAL A 62 5.28 9.53 2.18
C VAL A 62 6.33 10.61 2.43
N GLU A 63 7.48 10.55 1.74
CA GLU A 63 8.65 11.34 2.16
C GLU A 63 8.97 12.56 1.29
N LYS A 64 8.93 12.43 -0.05
CA LYS A 64 9.45 13.49 -0.94
C LYS A 64 8.40 14.50 -1.36
N ARG A 65 7.15 14.08 -1.55
CA ARG A 65 6.03 14.91 -2.01
C ARG A 65 4.73 14.32 -1.50
N ASP A 66 3.74 15.18 -1.25
CA ASP A 66 2.40 14.74 -0.86
C ASP A 66 1.85 13.68 -1.81
N GLY A 67 1.35 12.59 -1.23
CA GLY A 67 0.80 11.46 -1.95
C GLY A 67 1.82 10.56 -2.67
N ARG A 68 3.13 10.83 -2.61
CA ARG A 68 4.15 9.89 -3.12
C ARG A 68 4.62 8.97 -2.02
N PHE A 69 4.24 7.70 -2.09
CA PHE A 69 4.63 6.69 -1.12
C PHE A 69 5.67 5.73 -1.69
N TYR A 70 6.67 5.42 -0.89
CA TYR A 70 7.83 4.62 -1.28
C TYR A 70 7.71 3.20 -0.75
N VAL A 71 8.05 2.24 -1.60
CA VAL A 71 8.12 0.83 -1.21
C VAL A 71 9.37 0.62 -0.35
N PRO A 72 9.28 -0.11 0.77
CA PRO A 72 10.43 -0.50 1.55
C PRO A 72 11.48 -1.27 0.71
N PRO A 73 12.76 -0.87 0.77
CA PRO A 73 13.84 -1.51 0.00
C PRO A 73 13.97 -3.02 0.22
N ASP A 74 13.70 -3.50 1.42
CA ASP A 74 13.72 -4.91 1.81
C ASP A 74 12.67 -5.73 1.04
N LEU A 75 11.47 -5.18 0.84
CA LEU A 75 10.45 -5.83 0.02
C LEU A 75 10.88 -5.88 -1.44
N ILE A 76 11.40 -4.76 -1.97
CA ILE A 76 11.88 -4.67 -3.36
C ILE A 76 12.93 -5.75 -3.61
N GLN A 77 13.89 -5.89 -2.70
CA GLN A 77 14.96 -6.89 -2.81
C GLN A 77 14.43 -8.31 -2.67
N LYS A 78 13.59 -8.58 -1.67
CA LYS A 78 13.04 -9.92 -1.40
C LYS A 78 12.18 -10.45 -2.55
N GLN A 79 11.38 -9.57 -3.15
CA GLN A 79 10.43 -9.94 -4.21
C GLN A 79 10.96 -9.64 -5.62
N ASN A 80 12.20 -9.12 -5.74
CA ASN A 80 12.82 -8.70 -7.00
C ASN A 80 11.93 -7.73 -7.82
N LEU A 81 11.34 -6.73 -7.16
CA LEU A 81 10.41 -5.78 -7.78
C LEU A 81 11.16 -4.78 -8.66
N THR A 82 10.54 -4.36 -9.78
CA THR A 82 11.16 -3.41 -10.71
C THR A 82 10.25 -2.23 -11.08
N GLY A 83 10.82 -1.25 -11.80
CA GLY A 83 10.11 -0.04 -12.27
C GLY A 83 9.33 -0.24 -13.58
N THR A 84 9.40 -1.44 -14.18
CA THR A 84 8.78 -1.70 -15.48
C THR A 84 7.37 -2.28 -15.39
N GLU A 85 7.03 -2.94 -14.28
CA GLU A 85 5.74 -3.60 -14.11
C GLU A 85 4.67 -2.71 -13.48
N TYR A 86 3.43 -3.19 -13.56
CA TYR A 86 2.28 -2.63 -12.89
C TYR A 86 2.04 -3.37 -11.58
N TYR A 87 1.54 -2.67 -10.58
CA TYR A 87 1.34 -3.20 -9.24
C TYR A 87 -0.08 -2.96 -8.82
N GLU A 88 -0.70 -4.02 -8.32
CA GLU A 88 -1.99 -4.00 -7.65
C GLU A 88 -1.77 -3.79 -6.15
N ILE A 89 -2.16 -2.62 -5.66
CA ILE A 89 -1.92 -2.14 -4.30
C ILE A 89 -3.26 -1.76 -3.68
N ILE A 90 -3.50 -2.21 -2.46
CA ILE A 90 -4.65 -1.78 -1.64
C ILE A 90 -4.14 -0.87 -0.55
N LEU A 91 -4.73 0.31 -0.41
CA LEU A 91 -4.46 1.20 0.72
C LEU A 91 -5.41 0.87 1.88
N GLU A 92 -4.85 0.56 3.04
CA GLU A 92 -5.64 0.14 4.21
C GLU A 92 -5.76 1.25 5.24
N LYS A 93 -4.64 1.82 5.66
CA LYS A 93 -4.59 2.80 6.75
C LYS A 93 -3.57 3.89 6.48
N LEU A 94 -3.90 5.10 6.89
CA LEU A 94 -3.00 6.25 6.96
C LEU A 94 -2.64 6.51 8.42
N ILE A 95 -1.36 6.73 8.67
CA ILE A 95 -0.83 7.27 9.93
C ILE A 95 -0.30 8.66 9.59
N LYS A 96 -0.96 9.69 10.10
CA LYS A 96 -0.58 11.09 9.86
C LYS A 96 0.68 11.46 10.68
N PRO A 97 1.36 12.57 10.35
CA PRO A 97 2.56 13.02 11.08
C PRO A 97 2.34 13.30 12.57
N ASN A 98 1.10 13.64 12.96
CA ASN A 98 0.69 13.86 14.35
C ASN A 98 0.39 12.54 15.10
N GLY A 99 0.56 11.38 14.46
CA GLY A 99 0.24 10.07 15.03
C GLY A 99 -1.22 9.66 14.92
N GLU A 100 -2.09 10.50 14.34
CA GLU A 100 -3.49 10.15 14.11
C GLU A 100 -3.58 9.04 13.06
N GLU A 101 -4.27 7.96 13.40
CA GLU A 101 -4.56 6.86 12.49
C GLU A 101 -5.93 7.06 11.83
N VAL A 102 -5.98 6.90 10.51
CA VAL A 102 -7.19 6.98 9.71
C VAL A 102 -7.31 5.72 8.86
N GLU A 103 -8.37 4.95 9.07
CA GLU A 103 -8.69 3.82 8.19
C GLU A 103 -9.10 4.36 6.80
N ILE A 104 -8.36 3.97 5.77
CA ILE A 104 -8.72 4.19 4.36
C ILE A 104 -9.68 3.08 3.92
N TYR A 105 -9.47 1.87 4.43
CA TYR A 105 -10.33 0.72 4.26
C TYR A 105 -10.42 -0.09 5.57
N PRO A 106 -11.61 -0.21 6.19
CA PRO A 106 -11.78 -0.99 7.41
C PRO A 106 -12.01 -2.50 7.20
N GLY A 107 -11.65 -3.08 6.05
CA GLY A 107 -11.71 -4.53 5.86
C GLY A 107 -13.11 -5.14 5.91
N GLU A 108 -13.80 -5.26 4.76
CA GLU A 108 -14.54 -6.50 4.48
C GLU A 108 -13.53 -7.59 4.08
N ILE A 109 -12.72 -8.00 5.07
CA ILE A 109 -12.33 -9.39 5.34
C ILE A 109 -12.42 -9.49 6.87
N VAL A 110 -13.66 -9.52 7.36
CA VAL A 110 -13.93 -9.83 8.76
C VAL A 110 -14.01 -11.35 8.86
N GLU A 111 -12.87 -12.03 8.98
CA GLU A 111 -12.85 -13.22 9.84
C GLU A 111 -12.64 -12.74 11.27
N LYS A 112 -13.73 -12.27 11.87
CA LYS A 112 -13.83 -12.21 13.34
C LYS A 112 -13.86 -13.67 13.84
N GLU A 113 -12.69 -14.25 14.07
CA GLU A 113 -12.55 -15.19 15.19
C GLU A 113 -11.76 -14.50 16.29
N ILE A 114 -12.44 -13.65 17.06
CA ILE A 114 -12.04 -13.41 18.44
C ILE A 114 -12.46 -14.66 19.21
N LYS A 115 -11.61 -15.69 19.22
CA LYS A 115 -11.65 -16.70 20.27
C LYS A 115 -10.75 -16.23 21.42
N VAL A 116 -11.29 -15.39 22.29
CA VAL A 116 -10.79 -15.34 23.66
C VAL A 116 -11.49 -16.47 24.40
N ALA A 117 -10.76 -17.55 24.69
CA ALA A 117 -11.19 -18.60 25.63
C ALA A 117 -10.80 -18.18 27.07
N PRO A 118 -11.16 -18.96 28.12
CA PRO A 118 -12.48 -19.32 28.66
C PRO A 118 -12.63 -18.88 30.14
N LYS A 119 -13.83 -19.02 30.74
CA LYS A 119 -14.20 -19.12 32.20
C LYS A 119 -15.72 -18.86 32.28
N GLU A 120 -16.58 -19.62 32.94
CA GLU A 120 -16.51 -20.49 34.14
C GLU A 120 -16.82 -21.97 33.87
#